data_AF-A0A7S2XPT6-F1
#
_entry.id   AF-A0A7S2XPT6-F1
#
_cell.length_a   1.000
_cell.length_b   1.000
_cell.length_c   1.000
_cell.angle_alpha   90.00
_cell.angle_beta   90.00
_cell.angle_gamma   90.00
#
_symmetry.space_group_name_H-M   'P 1'
#
loop_
_entity.id
_entity.type
_entity.pdbx_description
1 polymer ?
#
loop_
_entity_poly.entity_id
_entity_poly.type
_entity_poly.pdbx_seq_one_letter_code
_entity_poly.pdbx_strand_id
1 'polypeptide(L)'
;SILHLTEGDILNRCAGALVENNIFGPVGNHTPAFWANGISMACTHSIVRNNTIIDASDVGLALFGALGSIIEDNEIISNSQAINVGISLVDYGPFDGSFNGTIVQGNVINAKNATIGVGVAMGPRVWQCMDGGYLTEHLLWGAAVTGNVLMGDHMQYGFAIDGVKDWTVMGNIDNAKHVGEASMSCHGSDLPSAPDGFLVDRTTSTGVFQAEFQNAKNLENIVSIARREHMRLTCISSGDQDTIIKALVGQFAEVSLCQGVVINLTAPIMFTDIHQKIYTQGYPIGNKRATLRLADPLVTTAVNMLGRDYAELSHVMIDGNRPELGRGGLVTYGLALIHAGGEAIGQVFRNID
;
A
#
# COMPACT_ATOMS: atom_id res chain seq x y z
N SER A 1 -1.25 -16.39 -5.06
CA SER A 1 -1.02 -15.87 -6.42
C SER A 1 -2.07 -16.44 -7.37
N ILE A 2 -2.33 -15.82 -8.53
CA ILE A 2 -3.15 -16.44 -9.59
C ILE A 2 -2.38 -17.57 -10.25
N LEU A 3 -1.13 -17.30 -10.63
CA LEU A 3 -0.20 -18.28 -11.16
C LEU A 3 1.04 -18.36 -10.25
N HIS A 4 1.48 -19.57 -9.94
CA HIS A 4 2.72 -19.80 -9.19
C HIS A 4 3.56 -20.87 -9.89
N LEU A 5 4.68 -20.45 -10.48
CA LEU A 5 5.70 -21.30 -11.09
C LEU A 5 6.85 -21.49 -10.09
N THR A 6 6.65 -22.40 -9.15
CA THR A 6 7.64 -22.73 -8.12
C THR A 6 8.89 -23.39 -8.74
N GLU A 7 10.02 -23.21 -8.06
CA GLU A 7 11.36 -23.68 -8.37
C GLU A 7 11.50 -25.20 -8.42
N GLY A 8 10.57 -25.96 -7.83
CA GLY A 8 10.70 -27.40 -7.65
C GLY A 8 11.78 -27.80 -6.62
N ASP A 9 11.91 -29.10 -6.36
CA ASP A 9 12.89 -29.59 -5.37
C ASP A 9 14.32 -29.64 -5.94
N ILE A 10 15.29 -30.01 -5.10
CA ILE A 10 16.72 -30.04 -5.48
C ILE A 10 17.03 -31.07 -6.59
N LEU A 11 16.18 -32.07 -6.78
CA LEU A 11 16.33 -33.13 -7.79
C LEU A 11 15.54 -32.80 -9.07
N ASN A 12 14.44 -32.07 -8.94
CA ASN A 12 13.49 -31.75 -9.99
C ASN A 12 13.23 -30.24 -10.03
N ARG A 13 14.22 -29.48 -10.48
CA ARG A 13 14.09 -28.03 -10.66
C ARG A 13 13.19 -27.70 -11.84
N CYS A 14 12.28 -26.74 -11.66
CA CYS A 14 11.49 -26.20 -12.74
C CYS A 14 12.37 -25.41 -13.71
N ALA A 15 12.23 -25.69 -15.01
CA ALA A 15 12.87 -24.93 -16.07
C ALA A 15 12.01 -24.89 -17.35
N GLY A 16 12.16 -23.82 -18.14
CA GLY A 16 11.59 -23.76 -19.50
C GLY A 16 10.09 -23.50 -19.58
N ALA A 17 9.50 -22.84 -18.59
CA ALA A 17 8.09 -22.43 -18.65
C ALA A 17 7.89 -21.27 -19.65
N LEU A 18 6.73 -21.27 -20.32
CA LEU A 18 6.28 -20.17 -21.18
C LEU A 18 4.91 -19.69 -20.72
N VAL A 19 4.81 -18.41 -20.38
CA VAL A 19 3.56 -17.73 -20.00
C VAL A 19 3.37 -16.53 -20.91
N GLU A 20 2.46 -16.61 -21.87
CA GLU A 20 2.28 -15.53 -22.83
C GLU A 20 0.84 -15.23 -23.22
N ASN A 21 0.57 -13.94 -23.50
CA ASN A 21 -0.69 -13.46 -24.06
C ASN A 21 -1.93 -13.72 -23.16
N ASN A 22 -1.76 -13.61 -21.84
CA ASN A 22 -2.85 -13.82 -20.87
C ASN A 22 -3.31 -12.52 -20.23
N ILE A 23 -4.54 -12.54 -19.69
CA ILE A 23 -5.04 -11.51 -18.79
C ILE A 23 -5.30 -12.14 -17.42
N PHE A 24 -4.68 -11.59 -16.38
CA PHE A 24 -4.73 -12.06 -15.01
C PHE A 24 -5.37 -11.00 -14.09
N GLY A 25 -6.26 -11.43 -13.20
CA GLY A 25 -6.83 -10.61 -12.13
C GLY A 25 -8.26 -10.12 -12.37
N PRO A 26 -8.88 -9.44 -11.38
CA PRO A 26 -8.32 -9.05 -10.07
C PRO A 26 -8.06 -10.25 -9.13
N VAL A 27 -7.18 -10.08 -8.12
CA VAL A 27 -6.91 -11.14 -7.12
C VAL A 27 -6.55 -10.61 -5.74
N GLY A 28 -7.02 -11.34 -4.71
CA GLY A 28 -6.82 -11.02 -3.30
C GLY A 28 -7.50 -9.72 -2.90
N ASN A 29 -7.30 -9.30 -1.66
CA ASN A 29 -7.94 -8.13 -1.09
C ASN A 29 -7.08 -7.54 0.03
N HIS A 30 -7.19 -6.23 0.26
CA HIS A 30 -6.58 -5.55 1.40
C HIS A 30 -7.52 -5.49 2.62
N THR A 31 -8.83 -5.62 2.42
CA THR A 31 -9.83 -5.57 3.50
C THR A 31 -10.88 -6.69 3.36
N PRO A 32 -10.77 -7.77 4.14
CA PRO A 32 -9.64 -8.15 5.00
C PRO A 32 -8.36 -8.45 4.20
N ALA A 33 -7.19 -8.37 4.85
CA ALA A 33 -5.88 -8.50 4.22
C ALA A 33 -5.55 -9.95 3.77
N PHE A 34 -6.15 -10.36 2.66
CA PHE A 34 -5.84 -11.60 1.94
C PHE A 34 -5.08 -11.26 0.67
N TRP A 35 -3.83 -10.84 0.84
CA TRP A 35 -2.96 -10.43 -0.26
C TRP A 35 -2.63 -11.59 -1.19
N ALA A 36 -2.58 -11.30 -2.49
CA ALA A 36 -2.24 -12.27 -3.51
C ALA A 36 -1.52 -11.61 -4.68
N ASN A 37 -0.48 -12.30 -5.16
CA ASN A 37 0.25 -11.89 -6.37
C ASN A 37 -0.54 -12.22 -7.65
N GLY A 38 -0.29 -11.50 -8.73
CA GLY A 38 -0.71 -11.92 -10.06
C GLY A 38 0.03 -13.20 -10.45
N ILE A 39 1.32 -13.06 -10.77
CA ILE A 39 2.22 -14.16 -11.10
C ILE A 39 3.36 -14.22 -10.08
N SER A 40 3.66 -15.42 -9.58
CA SER A 40 4.84 -15.72 -8.76
C SER A 40 5.71 -16.73 -9.49
N MET A 41 7.02 -16.49 -9.57
CA MET A 41 7.91 -17.29 -10.40
C MET A 41 9.31 -17.45 -9.82
N ALA A 42 9.72 -18.70 -9.69
CA ALA A 42 11.08 -19.12 -9.39
C ALA A 42 11.63 -20.11 -10.46
N CYS A 43 10.78 -20.61 -11.36
CA CYS A 43 11.17 -21.48 -12.47
C CYS A 43 12.25 -20.83 -13.36
N THR A 44 13.29 -21.57 -13.72
CA THR A 44 14.47 -21.04 -14.43
C THR A 44 14.30 -21.10 -15.95
N HIS A 45 15.13 -20.38 -16.71
CA HIS A 45 15.19 -20.43 -18.19
C HIS A 45 13.82 -20.32 -18.87
N SER A 46 12.97 -19.46 -18.33
CA SER A 46 11.57 -19.37 -18.69
C SER A 46 11.26 -18.02 -19.33
N ILE A 47 10.11 -17.90 -19.98
CA ILE A 47 9.67 -16.66 -20.63
C ILE A 47 8.28 -16.29 -20.11
N VAL A 48 8.14 -15.06 -19.61
CA VAL A 48 6.85 -14.46 -19.25
C VAL A 48 6.67 -13.20 -20.07
N ARG A 49 5.77 -13.22 -21.06
CA ARG A 49 5.63 -12.08 -21.99
C ARG A 49 4.24 -11.73 -22.44
N ASN A 50 4.02 -10.47 -22.81
CA ASN A 50 2.74 -10.01 -23.38
C ASN A 50 1.52 -10.34 -22.51
N ASN A 51 1.67 -10.42 -21.18
CA ASN A 51 0.55 -10.64 -20.27
C ASN A 51 0.08 -9.30 -19.70
N THR A 52 -1.22 -9.17 -19.46
CA THR A 52 -1.81 -8.06 -18.70
C THR A 52 -2.22 -8.55 -17.31
N ILE A 53 -1.75 -7.90 -16.26
CA ILE A 53 -2.05 -8.24 -14.87
C ILE A 53 -2.77 -7.04 -14.25
N ILE A 54 -4.02 -7.23 -13.87
CA ILE A 54 -4.90 -6.17 -13.38
C ILE A 54 -5.21 -6.43 -11.91
N ASP A 55 -5.03 -5.42 -11.07
CA ASP A 55 -5.60 -5.40 -9.72
C ASP A 55 -5.17 -6.60 -8.84
N ALA A 56 -3.88 -6.92 -8.81
CA ALA A 56 -3.29 -7.83 -7.82
C ALA A 56 -3.12 -7.10 -6.48
N SER A 57 -3.62 -7.66 -5.38
CA SER A 57 -3.53 -6.99 -4.07
C SER A 57 -2.12 -6.96 -3.47
N ASP A 58 -1.22 -7.84 -3.90
CA ASP A 58 0.15 -7.91 -3.40
C ASP A 58 1.18 -7.44 -4.43
N VAL A 59 1.73 -8.38 -5.21
CA VAL A 59 2.68 -8.08 -6.28
C VAL A 59 2.07 -8.42 -7.65
N GLY A 60 2.25 -7.57 -8.66
CA GLY A 60 1.89 -7.91 -10.03
C GLY A 60 2.66 -9.14 -10.53
N LEU A 61 3.99 -9.02 -10.53
CA LEU A 61 4.97 -10.08 -10.87
C LEU A 61 6.02 -10.23 -9.75
N ALA A 62 5.99 -11.34 -9.02
CA ALA A 62 6.97 -11.66 -7.99
C ALA A 62 8.01 -12.68 -8.51
N LEU A 63 9.28 -12.28 -8.55
CA LEU A 63 10.40 -13.08 -9.05
C LEU A 63 11.30 -13.53 -7.90
N PHE A 64 11.46 -14.84 -7.76
CA PHE A 64 12.29 -15.48 -6.74
C PHE A 64 13.52 -16.09 -7.41
N GLY A 65 14.50 -15.25 -7.76
CA GLY A 65 15.74 -15.59 -8.46
C GLY A 65 15.60 -16.00 -9.94
N ALA A 66 14.57 -16.75 -10.32
CA ALA A 66 14.12 -17.04 -11.71
C ALA A 66 15.22 -17.16 -12.78
N LEU A 67 16.34 -17.81 -12.44
CA LEU A 67 17.62 -17.70 -13.15
C LEU A 67 17.51 -17.92 -14.66
N GLY A 68 18.16 -17.07 -15.45
CA GLY A 68 18.17 -17.18 -16.91
C GLY A 68 16.82 -16.92 -17.60
N SER A 69 15.82 -16.41 -16.88
CA SER A 69 14.48 -16.16 -17.42
C SER A 69 14.34 -14.73 -17.98
N ILE A 70 13.42 -14.57 -18.93
CA ILE A 70 13.09 -13.28 -19.55
C ILE A 70 11.64 -12.93 -19.20
N ILE A 71 11.46 -11.76 -18.59
CA ILE A 71 10.17 -11.19 -18.23
C ILE A 71 10.01 -9.92 -19.06
N GLU A 72 9.26 -10.01 -20.15
CA GLU A 72 9.21 -8.94 -21.15
C GLU A 72 7.83 -8.51 -21.60
N ASP A 73 7.66 -7.23 -21.93
CA ASP A 73 6.46 -6.70 -22.60
C ASP A 73 5.13 -7.02 -21.87
N ASN A 74 5.16 -7.20 -20.55
CA ASN A 74 3.95 -7.36 -19.74
C ASN A 74 3.41 -6.00 -19.29
N GLU A 75 2.10 -5.90 -19.10
CA GLU A 75 1.44 -4.72 -18.55
C GLU A 75 0.85 -5.03 -17.17
N ILE A 76 1.21 -4.25 -16.16
CA ILE A 76 0.65 -4.34 -14.80
C ILE A 76 -0.19 -3.10 -14.54
N ILE A 77 -1.45 -3.26 -14.15
CA ILE A 77 -2.40 -2.16 -14.01
C ILE A 77 -3.03 -2.18 -12.62
N SER A 78 -2.86 -1.08 -11.88
CA SER A 78 -3.67 -0.78 -10.69
C SER A 78 -4.83 0.14 -11.08
N ASN A 79 -6.03 -0.42 -11.14
CA ASN A 79 -7.22 0.27 -11.58
C ASN A 79 -8.27 0.40 -10.47
N SER A 80 -8.74 -0.71 -9.90
CA SER A 80 -9.80 -0.70 -8.89
C SER A 80 -9.29 -0.92 -7.47
N GLN A 81 -8.07 -1.45 -7.30
CA GLN A 81 -7.45 -1.62 -5.99
C GLN A 81 -5.94 -1.39 -6.05
N ALA A 82 -5.36 -1.10 -4.89
CA ALA A 82 -3.92 -0.90 -4.76
C ALA A 82 -3.14 -2.20 -5.02
N ILE A 83 -1.93 -2.06 -5.57
CA ILE A 83 -0.92 -3.11 -5.68
C ILE A 83 0.26 -2.68 -4.82
N ASN A 84 0.79 -3.56 -3.97
CA ASN A 84 1.95 -3.22 -3.12
C ASN A 84 3.18 -2.96 -3.99
N VAL A 85 3.46 -3.87 -4.94
CA VAL A 85 4.59 -3.75 -5.85
C VAL A 85 4.20 -4.19 -7.27
N GLY A 86 4.60 -3.43 -8.29
CA GLY A 86 4.43 -3.85 -9.68
C GLY A 86 5.23 -5.12 -9.96
N ILE A 87 6.55 -4.98 -10.05
CA ILE A 87 7.49 -6.11 -10.21
C ILE A 87 8.42 -6.19 -8.99
N SER A 88 8.51 -7.36 -8.37
CA SER A 88 9.34 -7.61 -7.20
C SER A 88 10.50 -8.54 -7.50
N LEU A 89 11.71 -8.11 -7.14
CA LEU A 89 12.97 -8.87 -7.15
C LEU A 89 13.67 -8.67 -5.80
N VAL A 90 13.06 -9.18 -4.73
CA VAL A 90 13.44 -8.87 -3.34
C VAL A 90 13.83 -10.10 -2.51
N ASP A 91 13.50 -11.30 -2.98
CA ASP A 91 13.68 -12.52 -2.20
C ASP A 91 15.08 -13.13 -2.40
N TYR A 92 15.74 -13.46 -1.29
CA TYR A 92 17.02 -14.16 -1.30
C TYR A 92 16.86 -15.65 -1.67
N GLY A 93 15.85 -16.31 -1.10
CA GLY A 93 15.50 -17.67 -1.50
C GLY A 93 14.75 -17.69 -2.85
N PRO A 94 14.74 -18.82 -3.58
CA PRO A 94 15.37 -20.10 -3.24
C PRO A 94 16.78 -20.30 -3.83
N PHE A 95 17.40 -19.25 -4.41
CA PHE A 95 18.66 -19.33 -5.16
C PHE A 95 19.81 -18.52 -4.54
N ASP A 96 19.81 -18.41 -3.20
CA ASP A 96 20.88 -17.76 -2.44
C ASP A 96 21.25 -16.35 -2.95
N GLY A 97 20.23 -15.56 -3.24
CA GLY A 97 20.33 -14.19 -3.74
C GLY A 97 20.65 -14.07 -5.23
N SER A 98 20.86 -15.17 -5.96
CA SER A 98 21.15 -15.12 -7.38
C SER A 98 19.91 -14.79 -8.20
N PHE A 99 20.06 -13.81 -9.08
CA PHE A 99 19.18 -13.47 -10.20
C PHE A 99 19.95 -13.52 -11.52
N ASN A 100 21.04 -14.30 -11.57
CA ASN A 100 21.95 -14.30 -12.71
C ASN A 100 21.21 -14.69 -14.01
N GLY A 101 21.32 -13.81 -15.01
CA GLY A 101 20.66 -13.99 -16.31
C GLY A 101 19.15 -13.75 -16.29
N THR A 102 18.57 -13.34 -15.15
CA THR A 102 17.18 -12.89 -15.10
C THR A 102 17.08 -11.49 -15.68
N ILE A 103 16.28 -11.34 -16.73
CA ILE A 103 16.11 -10.09 -17.47
C ILE A 103 14.66 -9.64 -17.34
N VAL A 104 14.43 -8.43 -16.83
CA VAL A 104 13.13 -7.77 -16.75
C VAL A 104 13.15 -6.57 -17.69
N GLN A 105 12.47 -6.66 -18.82
CA GLN A 105 12.58 -5.63 -19.86
C GLN A 105 11.28 -5.25 -20.56
N GLY A 106 11.16 -4.00 -21.01
CA GLY A 106 10.01 -3.59 -21.84
C GLY A 106 8.64 -3.65 -21.16
N ASN A 107 8.57 -3.92 -19.85
CA ASN A 107 7.30 -4.02 -19.14
C ASN A 107 6.73 -2.62 -18.86
N VAL A 108 5.40 -2.53 -18.84
CA VAL A 108 4.66 -1.32 -18.47
C VAL A 108 4.00 -1.52 -17.11
N ILE A 109 4.24 -0.60 -16.18
CA ILE A 109 3.61 -0.61 -14.85
C ILE A 109 2.81 0.69 -14.70
N ASN A 110 1.48 0.54 -14.59
CA ASN A 110 0.52 1.62 -14.71
C ASN A 110 -0.33 1.77 -13.44
N ALA A 111 -0.01 2.78 -12.62
CA ALA A 111 -0.80 3.18 -11.46
C ALA A 111 -2.01 4.04 -11.89
N LYS A 112 -2.94 3.41 -12.62
CA LYS A 112 -3.97 4.08 -13.42
C LYS A 112 -4.98 4.84 -12.58
N ASN A 113 -5.63 4.17 -11.64
CA ASN A 113 -6.75 4.71 -10.85
C ASN A 113 -6.69 4.33 -9.36
N ALA A 114 -5.74 3.46 -9.01
CA ALA A 114 -5.39 3.08 -7.65
C ALA A 114 -3.86 3.01 -7.53
N THR A 115 -3.36 2.94 -6.29
CA THR A 115 -1.92 3.08 -6.05
C THR A 115 -1.11 1.85 -6.40
N ILE A 116 0.10 2.09 -6.88
CA ILE A 116 1.19 1.12 -6.85
C ILE A 116 2.24 1.63 -5.86
N GLY A 117 2.52 0.85 -4.82
CA GLY A 117 3.43 1.26 -3.74
C GLY A 117 4.88 1.39 -4.20
N VAL A 118 5.38 0.40 -4.93
CA VAL A 118 6.67 0.46 -5.62
C VAL A 118 6.51 -0.07 -7.04
N GLY A 119 6.90 0.69 -8.06
CA GLY A 119 6.82 0.27 -9.45
C GLY A 119 7.66 -1.00 -9.71
N VAL A 120 8.95 -0.91 -9.41
CA VAL A 120 9.88 -2.06 -9.45
C VAL A 120 10.76 -2.05 -8.20
N ALA A 121 10.59 -3.06 -7.35
CA ALA A 121 11.35 -3.24 -6.12
C ALA A 121 12.54 -4.17 -6.34
N MET A 122 13.74 -3.69 -6.00
CA MET A 122 15.00 -4.39 -6.27
C MET A 122 15.85 -4.47 -5.01
N GLY A 123 16.09 -5.69 -4.53
CA GLY A 123 16.83 -5.94 -3.29
C GLY A 123 15.92 -6.07 -2.06
N PRO A 124 16.35 -6.85 -1.06
CA PRO A 124 15.48 -7.31 0.03
C PRO A 124 15.09 -6.16 0.96
N ARG A 125 15.94 -5.14 1.08
CA ARG A 125 15.74 -4.00 1.98
C ARG A 125 14.50 -3.22 1.58
N VAL A 126 14.22 -3.06 0.29
CA VAL A 126 13.01 -2.39 -0.20
C VAL A 126 11.73 -2.95 0.43
N TRP A 127 11.69 -4.26 0.70
CA TRP A 127 10.51 -4.93 1.24
C TRP A 127 10.47 -5.02 2.77
N GLN A 128 11.62 -5.13 3.45
CA GLN A 128 11.66 -5.44 4.88
C GLN A 128 12.68 -4.59 5.65
N CYS A 129 12.39 -4.36 6.92
CA CYS A 129 13.35 -3.75 7.84
C CYS A 129 14.47 -4.72 8.16
N MET A 130 15.70 -4.23 8.18
CA MET A 130 16.89 -5.03 8.49
C MET A 130 17.34 -4.79 9.92
N ASP A 131 16.83 -5.61 10.84
CA ASP A 131 17.31 -5.60 12.23
C ASP A 131 18.52 -6.54 12.39
N GLY A 132 19.62 -6.01 12.96
CA GLY A 132 20.71 -6.77 13.61
C GLY A 132 21.28 -7.98 12.86
N GLY A 133 22.25 -7.75 11.96
CA GLY A 133 23.31 -8.69 11.58
C GLY A 133 22.95 -9.85 10.64
N TYR A 134 21.71 -10.33 10.62
CA TYR A 134 21.36 -11.51 9.81
C TYR A 134 21.14 -11.20 8.32
N LEU A 135 20.82 -9.95 7.94
CA LEU A 135 20.46 -9.56 6.56
C LEU A 135 21.34 -8.44 5.96
N THR A 136 22.36 -7.99 6.67
CA THR A 136 23.40 -7.10 6.11
C THR A 136 24.26 -7.76 5.03
N GLU A 137 24.25 -9.11 4.94
CA GLU A 137 25.04 -9.88 3.98
C GLU A 137 24.22 -10.46 2.80
N HIS A 138 22.89 -10.43 2.86
CA HIS A 138 22.02 -11.07 1.87
C HIS A 138 21.75 -10.17 0.66
N LEU A 139 22.81 -9.77 -0.04
CA LEU A 139 22.69 -9.01 -1.28
C LEU A 139 22.17 -9.89 -2.42
N LEU A 140 21.26 -9.35 -3.23
CA LEU A 140 20.82 -10.02 -4.46
C LEU A 140 21.71 -9.61 -5.63
N TRP A 141 21.94 -10.48 -6.60
CA TRP A 141 22.96 -10.22 -7.61
C TRP A 141 22.65 -10.77 -9.01
N GLY A 142 23.16 -10.09 -10.03
CA GLY A 142 23.20 -10.58 -11.41
C GLY A 142 21.97 -10.34 -12.28
N ALA A 143 20.98 -9.57 -11.82
CA ALA A 143 19.80 -9.22 -12.61
C ALA A 143 20.04 -8.07 -13.59
N ALA A 144 19.28 -8.04 -14.69
CA ALA A 144 19.14 -6.88 -15.56
C ALA A 144 17.69 -6.39 -15.59
N VAL A 145 17.48 -5.09 -15.36
CA VAL A 145 16.17 -4.43 -15.38
C VAL A 145 16.24 -3.25 -16.34
N THR A 146 15.74 -3.40 -17.57
CA THR A 146 16.02 -2.46 -18.65
C THR A 146 14.82 -2.09 -19.51
N GLY A 147 14.67 -0.82 -19.87
CA GLY A 147 13.63 -0.40 -20.82
C GLY A 147 12.19 -0.56 -20.33
N ASN A 148 11.97 -0.69 -19.02
CA ASN A 148 10.63 -0.73 -18.43
C ASN A 148 10.08 0.70 -18.31
N VAL A 149 8.75 0.84 -18.37
CA VAL A 149 8.06 2.13 -18.32
C VAL A 149 7.10 2.17 -17.14
N LEU A 150 7.25 3.18 -16.29
CA LEU A 150 6.28 3.53 -15.25
C LEU A 150 5.37 4.65 -15.74
N MET A 151 4.08 4.56 -15.44
CA MET A 151 3.09 5.59 -15.76
C MET A 151 1.92 5.60 -14.77
N GLY A 152 1.08 6.62 -14.89
CA GLY A 152 -0.12 6.80 -14.05
C GLY A 152 0.10 7.80 -12.92
N ASP A 153 -1.02 8.30 -12.37
CA ASP A 153 -1.01 9.42 -11.42
C ASP A 153 -0.91 9.00 -9.94
N HIS A 154 -0.83 7.69 -9.69
CA HIS A 154 -0.94 7.09 -8.36
C HIS A 154 0.27 6.19 -8.02
N MET A 155 1.42 6.44 -8.65
CA MET A 155 2.65 5.73 -8.30
C MET A 155 3.18 6.32 -6.99
N GLN A 156 3.69 5.50 -6.09
CA GLN A 156 4.40 6.01 -4.93
C GLN A 156 5.88 5.98 -5.24
N TYR A 157 6.61 4.94 -4.92
CA TYR A 157 8.00 4.81 -5.35
C TYR A 157 8.07 4.23 -6.76
N GLY A 158 8.96 4.74 -7.61
CA GLY A 158 9.16 4.21 -8.96
C GLY A 158 10.05 2.96 -8.97
N PHE A 159 11.26 3.11 -9.49
CA PHE A 159 12.34 2.14 -9.39
C PHE A 159 13.11 2.36 -8.08
N ALA A 160 13.03 1.40 -7.17
CA ALA A 160 13.71 1.46 -5.87
C ALA A 160 14.73 0.33 -5.74
N ILE A 161 15.97 0.68 -5.39
CA ILE A 161 17.10 -0.25 -5.25
C ILE A 161 17.71 -0.14 -3.86
N ASP A 162 17.71 -1.24 -3.10
CA ASP A 162 18.41 -1.32 -1.82
C ASP A 162 18.82 -2.77 -1.49
N GLY A 163 20.14 -3.01 -1.41
CA GLY A 163 20.71 -4.32 -1.08
C GLY A 163 20.99 -5.22 -2.29
N VAL A 164 21.57 -4.67 -3.35
CA VAL A 164 21.93 -5.43 -4.56
C VAL A 164 23.41 -5.33 -4.94
N LYS A 165 23.91 -6.30 -5.70
CA LYS A 165 25.29 -6.34 -6.19
C LYS A 165 25.39 -6.77 -7.65
N ASP A 166 26.19 -6.07 -8.44
CA ASP A 166 26.43 -6.38 -9.86
C ASP A 166 25.14 -6.41 -10.71
N TRP A 167 24.24 -5.46 -10.46
CA TRP A 167 23.01 -5.29 -11.25
C TRP A 167 23.21 -4.36 -12.44
N THR A 168 22.38 -4.53 -13.47
CA THR A 168 22.27 -3.55 -14.57
C THR A 168 20.86 -2.99 -14.60
N VAL A 169 20.71 -1.68 -14.34
CA VAL A 169 19.41 -1.00 -14.35
C VAL A 169 19.50 0.23 -15.25
N MET A 170 19.09 0.06 -16.52
CA MET A 170 19.39 1.02 -17.59
C MET A 170 18.21 1.24 -18.53
N GLY A 171 18.06 2.48 -19.01
CA GLY A 171 17.10 2.83 -20.05
C GLY A 171 15.64 2.69 -19.64
N ASN A 172 15.34 2.56 -18.35
CA ASN A 172 13.98 2.60 -17.85
C ASN A 172 13.46 4.03 -17.86
N ILE A 173 12.15 4.19 -18.04
CA ILE A 173 11.48 5.50 -18.18
C ILE A 173 10.44 5.61 -17.08
N ASP A 174 10.42 6.75 -16.39
CA ASP A 174 9.37 7.07 -15.45
C ASP A 174 8.57 8.29 -15.94
N ASN A 175 7.33 8.03 -16.35
CA ASN A 175 6.35 9.05 -16.71
C ASN A 175 5.23 9.16 -15.65
N ALA A 176 5.37 8.48 -14.52
CA ALA A 176 4.37 8.47 -13.48
C ALA A 176 4.42 9.75 -12.62
N LYS A 177 3.33 10.02 -11.92
CA LYS A 177 3.31 11.00 -10.84
C LYS A 177 3.51 10.27 -9.52
N HIS A 178 4.56 10.67 -8.81
CA HIS A 178 4.86 10.15 -7.47
C HIS A 178 4.03 10.88 -6.41
N VAL A 179 3.34 10.11 -5.58
CA VAL A 179 2.47 10.59 -4.48
C VAL A 179 2.78 9.84 -3.19
N GLY A 180 2.38 10.37 -2.04
CA GLY A 180 2.70 9.78 -0.74
C GLY A 180 3.72 10.57 0.06
N GLU A 181 3.66 10.43 1.38
CA GLU A 181 4.72 10.82 2.30
C GLU A 181 5.23 9.60 3.08
N ALA A 182 6.53 9.56 3.32
CA ALA A 182 7.13 8.54 4.16
C ALA A 182 6.68 8.76 5.62
N SER A 183 5.98 7.77 6.20
CA SER A 183 5.33 7.93 7.52
C SER A 183 5.86 7.01 8.62
N MET A 184 6.76 6.08 8.31
CA MET A 184 7.39 5.17 9.27
C MET A 184 8.86 4.97 8.90
N SER A 185 9.66 4.54 9.87
CA SER A 185 11.06 4.18 9.68
C SER A 185 11.31 2.81 10.30
N CYS A 186 12.25 2.06 9.73
CA CYS A 186 12.79 0.86 10.35
C CYS A 186 13.70 1.19 11.55
N HIS A 187 14.33 2.36 11.55
CA HIS A 187 15.38 2.73 12.50
C HIS A 187 15.08 4.08 13.17
N GLY A 188 14.13 4.06 14.12
CA GLY A 188 13.81 5.24 14.92
C GLY A 188 13.01 6.30 14.17
N SER A 189 13.49 7.55 14.15
CA SER A 189 12.81 8.70 13.55
C SER A 189 13.27 9.03 12.12
N ASP A 190 14.29 8.35 11.60
CA ASP A 190 14.89 8.67 10.31
C ASP A 190 14.07 8.04 9.18
N LEU A 191 13.14 8.83 8.63
CA LEU A 191 12.25 8.40 7.56
C LEU A 191 13.01 8.08 6.25
N PRO A 192 12.44 7.21 5.40
CA PRO A 192 12.90 7.05 4.02
C PRO A 192 12.93 8.37 3.27
N SER A 193 13.75 8.41 2.22
CA SER A 193 13.60 9.43 1.17
C SER A 193 12.16 9.43 0.63
N ALA A 194 11.65 10.60 0.28
CA ALA A 194 10.29 10.74 -0.23
C ALA A 194 10.10 9.95 -1.54
N PRO A 195 8.85 9.56 -1.88
CA PRO A 195 8.55 8.89 -3.14
C PRO A 195 9.06 9.67 -4.36
N ASP A 196 9.81 8.99 -5.22
CA ASP A 196 10.37 9.51 -6.48
C ASP A 196 10.60 8.35 -7.46
N GLY A 197 10.94 8.67 -8.70
CA GLY A 197 10.98 7.71 -9.80
C GLY A 197 12.23 6.82 -9.83
N PHE A 198 13.39 7.34 -9.42
CA PHE A 198 14.65 6.62 -9.50
C PHE A 198 15.47 6.79 -8.23
N LEU A 199 15.34 5.82 -7.32
CA LEU A 199 15.95 5.86 -6.00
C LEU A 199 16.84 4.64 -5.77
N VAL A 200 18.06 4.89 -5.31
CA VAL A 200 19.02 3.84 -4.95
C VAL A 200 19.73 4.18 -3.65
N ASP A 201 19.80 3.24 -2.72
CA ASP A 201 20.73 3.35 -1.60
C ASP A 201 22.11 2.81 -2.03
N ARG A 202 23.05 3.73 -2.33
CA ARG A 202 24.39 3.36 -2.81
C ARG A 202 25.32 2.86 -1.70
N THR A 203 24.88 2.88 -0.45
CA THR A 203 25.67 2.32 0.66
C THR A 203 25.61 0.78 0.67
N THR A 204 24.50 0.23 0.17
CA THR A 204 24.22 -1.21 0.12
C THR A 204 24.14 -1.76 -1.30
N SER A 205 24.15 -0.89 -2.32
CA SER A 205 23.87 -1.27 -3.70
C SER A 205 25.01 -0.95 -4.66
N THR A 206 25.41 -1.94 -5.46
CA THR A 206 26.44 -1.81 -6.52
C THR A 206 25.93 -2.34 -7.86
N GLY A 207 26.36 -1.71 -8.95
CA GLY A 207 25.94 -2.07 -10.29
C GLY A 207 26.11 -0.91 -11.28
N VAL A 208 25.56 -1.09 -12.48
CA VAL A 208 25.44 -0.08 -13.52
C VAL A 208 24.02 0.46 -13.49
N PHE A 209 23.86 1.69 -13.00
CA PHE A 209 22.57 2.36 -12.87
C PHE A 209 22.54 3.58 -13.79
N GLN A 210 21.40 3.83 -14.45
CA GLN A 210 21.19 5.02 -15.29
C GLN A 210 21.31 6.32 -14.49
N ALA A 211 21.55 7.43 -15.19
CA ALA A 211 21.96 8.70 -14.59
C ALA A 211 20.88 9.34 -13.71
N GLU A 212 19.61 9.01 -13.94
CA GLU A 212 18.46 9.52 -13.20
C GLU A 212 18.41 9.01 -11.75
N PHE A 213 19.10 7.91 -11.44
CA PHE A 213 19.14 7.34 -10.09
C PHE A 213 19.81 8.27 -9.08
N GLN A 214 19.00 8.82 -8.19
CA GLN A 214 19.43 9.63 -7.07
C GLN A 214 19.79 8.73 -5.88
N ASN A 215 20.80 9.17 -5.11
CA ASN A 215 21.14 8.49 -3.88
C ASN A 215 20.06 8.77 -2.82
N ALA A 216 19.32 7.73 -2.47
CA ALA A 216 18.33 7.76 -1.41
C ALA A 216 18.94 7.34 -0.07
N LYS A 217 18.14 7.46 0.99
CA LYS A 217 18.45 6.99 2.34
C LYS A 217 17.28 6.18 2.86
N ASN A 218 17.58 5.14 3.63
CA ASN A 218 16.61 4.38 4.40
C ASN A 218 15.46 3.85 3.54
N LEU A 219 15.76 3.28 2.37
CA LEU A 219 14.76 2.64 1.51
C LEU A 219 14.25 1.31 2.07
N GLU A 220 14.47 1.03 3.36
CA GLU A 220 14.01 -0.16 4.03
C GLU A 220 12.49 -0.15 4.23
N ASN A 221 11.83 -1.26 3.88
CA ASN A 221 10.39 -1.48 4.10
C ASN A 221 9.46 -0.40 3.52
N ILE A 222 9.86 0.26 2.43
CA ILE A 222 9.05 1.32 1.80
C ILE A 222 7.72 0.81 1.25
N VAL A 223 7.60 -0.50 1.00
CA VAL A 223 6.35 -1.18 0.60
C VAL A 223 5.25 -1.02 1.67
N SER A 224 5.60 -1.09 2.96
CA SER A 224 4.63 -0.94 4.06
C SER A 224 4.23 0.52 4.30
N ILE A 225 5.10 1.46 3.91
CA ILE A 225 4.96 2.90 4.13
C ILE A 225 4.05 3.51 3.06
N ALA A 226 4.14 3.00 1.83
CA ALA A 226 3.29 3.36 0.71
C ALA A 226 1.78 3.12 1.00
N ARG A 227 1.43 2.16 1.87
CA ARG A 227 0.02 1.82 2.13
C ARG A 227 -0.82 2.89 2.84
N ARG A 228 -0.23 3.92 3.45
CA ARG A 228 -1.01 4.86 4.29
C ARG A 228 -1.76 5.94 3.53
N GLU A 229 -1.47 6.19 2.25
CA GLU A 229 -2.13 7.31 1.56
C GLU A 229 -3.32 6.97 0.66
N HIS A 230 -3.45 5.77 0.08
CA HIS A 230 -4.44 5.64 -1.01
C HIS A 230 -4.93 4.21 -1.30
N MET A 231 -5.28 3.44 -0.26
CA MET A 231 -6.45 2.58 -0.47
C MET A 231 -7.64 3.53 -0.63
N ARG A 232 -8.07 3.80 -1.87
CA ARG A 232 -9.40 4.37 -2.13
C ARG A 232 -10.40 3.36 -1.55
N LEU A 233 -10.64 3.40 -0.24
CA LEU A 233 -12.00 3.31 0.24
C LEU A 233 -12.73 4.37 -0.58
N THR A 234 -13.56 3.92 -1.53
CA THR A 234 -14.61 4.78 -2.09
C THR A 234 -15.21 5.50 -0.90
N CYS A 235 -14.97 6.81 -0.86
CA CYS A 235 -15.33 7.56 0.31
C CYS A 235 -16.84 7.51 0.48
N ILE A 236 -17.33 7.41 1.71
CA ILE A 236 -18.76 7.42 1.99
C ILE A 236 -19.26 8.84 1.69
N SER A 237 -20.06 8.96 0.62
CA SER A 237 -20.65 10.23 0.15
C SER A 237 -22.10 10.42 0.59
N SER A 238 -22.72 9.41 1.19
CA SER A 238 -24.11 9.44 1.65
C SER A 238 -24.39 8.28 2.60
N GLY A 239 -25.48 8.40 3.36
CA GLY A 239 -25.92 7.39 4.31
C GLY A 239 -26.05 7.98 5.72
N ASP A 240 -25.85 7.12 6.71
CA ASP A 240 -26.03 7.38 8.14
C ASP A 240 -24.97 6.63 8.97
N GLN A 241 -25.16 6.57 10.29
CA GLN A 241 -24.26 5.82 11.17
C GLN A 241 -24.15 4.33 10.82
N ASP A 242 -25.23 3.69 10.35
CA ASP A 242 -25.23 2.26 10.05
C ASP A 242 -24.36 1.96 8.83
N THR A 243 -24.34 2.90 7.88
CA THR A 243 -23.45 2.85 6.71
C THR A 243 -21.99 2.85 7.14
N ILE A 244 -21.63 3.73 8.08
CA ILE A 244 -20.27 3.84 8.62
C ILE A 244 -19.91 2.62 9.47
N ILE A 245 -20.81 2.19 10.37
CA ILE A 245 -20.59 1.04 11.25
C ILE A 245 -20.39 -0.25 10.44
N LYS A 246 -21.15 -0.46 9.35
CA LYS A 246 -20.96 -1.61 8.46
C LYS A 246 -19.59 -1.62 7.77
N ALA A 247 -19.00 -0.45 7.54
CA ALA A 247 -17.67 -0.31 6.97
C ALA A 247 -16.55 -0.36 8.04
N LEU A 248 -16.88 -0.12 9.31
CA LEU A 248 -15.94 -0.08 10.43
C LEU A 248 -15.96 -1.40 11.23
N VAL A 249 -15.82 -2.54 10.56
CA VAL A 249 -15.86 -3.88 11.19
C VAL A 249 -14.48 -4.52 11.19
N GLY A 250 -14.02 -4.96 12.38
CA GLY A 250 -12.76 -5.66 12.58
C GLY A 250 -11.59 -4.75 12.97
N GLN A 251 -10.49 -5.38 13.40
CA GLN A 251 -9.26 -4.67 13.74
C GLN A 251 -8.66 -4.01 12.50
N PHE A 252 -8.07 -2.82 12.68
CA PHE A 252 -7.48 -2.02 11.59
C PHE A 252 -8.46 -1.56 10.50
N ALA A 253 -9.78 -1.68 10.72
CA ALA A 253 -10.77 -1.20 9.76
C ALA A 253 -10.70 0.33 9.62
N GLU A 254 -10.70 0.81 8.38
CA GLU A 254 -10.64 2.23 8.07
C GLU A 254 -11.89 2.66 7.30
N VAL A 255 -12.41 3.84 7.60
CA VAL A 255 -13.51 4.47 6.87
C VAL A 255 -13.08 5.85 6.39
N SER A 256 -13.13 6.02 5.06
CA SER A 256 -12.93 7.32 4.42
C SER A 256 -14.28 7.97 4.11
N LEU A 257 -14.50 9.22 4.50
CA LEU A 257 -15.67 10.05 4.21
C LEU A 257 -15.33 11.03 3.08
N CYS A 258 -16.28 11.33 2.18
CA CYS A 258 -15.98 12.24 1.08
C CYS A 258 -15.83 13.69 1.56
N GLN A 259 -14.99 14.47 0.87
CA GLN A 259 -14.82 15.89 1.20
C GLN A 259 -16.16 16.64 1.13
N GLY A 260 -16.47 17.42 2.17
CA GLY A 260 -17.68 18.24 2.27
C GLY A 260 -18.99 17.48 2.44
N VAL A 261 -18.98 16.15 2.58
CA VAL A 261 -20.21 15.40 2.85
C VAL A 261 -20.76 15.73 4.23
N VAL A 262 -22.08 15.80 4.38
CA VAL A 262 -22.75 15.84 5.69
C VAL A 262 -23.48 14.52 5.88
N ILE A 263 -23.05 13.73 6.87
CA ILE A 263 -23.72 12.49 7.27
C ILE A 263 -24.55 12.78 8.51
N ASN A 264 -25.87 12.61 8.38
CA ASN A 264 -26.82 12.81 9.46
C ASN A 264 -26.91 11.56 10.32
N LEU A 265 -26.78 11.71 11.63
CA LEU A 265 -26.69 10.64 12.61
C LEU A 265 -27.95 10.61 13.49
N THR A 266 -28.64 9.47 13.50
CA THR A 266 -29.75 9.17 14.40
C THR A 266 -29.36 8.22 15.54
N ALA A 267 -28.09 7.78 15.55
CA ALA A 267 -27.46 7.06 16.65
C ALA A 267 -25.93 7.26 16.60
N PRO A 268 -25.18 6.97 17.68
CA PRO A 268 -23.72 7.10 17.69
C PRO A 268 -23.04 6.12 16.73
N ILE A 269 -21.96 6.56 16.09
CA ILE A 269 -21.02 5.66 15.41
C ILE A 269 -20.17 4.97 16.48
N MET A 270 -20.22 3.64 16.51
CA MET A 270 -19.54 2.82 17.51
C MET A 270 -18.26 2.22 16.95
N PHE A 271 -17.11 2.52 17.56
CA PHE A 271 -15.88 1.78 17.34
C PHE A 271 -15.94 0.49 18.17
N THR A 272 -15.74 -0.65 17.52
CA THR A 272 -15.89 -1.98 18.12
C THR A 272 -14.57 -2.68 18.39
N ASP A 273 -13.50 -2.32 17.67
CA ASP A 273 -12.20 -2.99 17.71
C ASP A 273 -11.03 -2.00 17.84
N ILE A 274 -9.84 -2.55 18.07
CA ILE A 274 -8.59 -1.78 18.13
C ILE A 274 -8.14 -1.31 16.73
N HIS A 275 -7.38 -0.23 16.68
CA HIS A 275 -6.81 0.37 15.45
C HIS A 275 -7.81 0.85 14.38
N GLN A 276 -9.10 0.92 14.71
CA GLN A 276 -10.11 1.41 13.79
C GLN A 276 -9.97 2.92 13.51
N LYS A 277 -10.31 3.37 12.30
CA LYS A 277 -10.16 4.78 11.91
C LYS A 277 -11.35 5.32 11.12
N ILE A 278 -11.69 6.59 11.37
CA ILE A 278 -12.59 7.37 10.51
C ILE A 278 -11.89 8.68 10.13
N TYR A 279 -11.84 8.98 8.82
CA TYR A 279 -11.26 10.23 8.32
C TYR A 279 -11.92 10.76 7.05
N THR A 280 -11.69 12.03 6.71
CA THR A 280 -12.09 12.58 5.39
C THR A 280 -11.02 12.31 4.34
N GLN A 281 -11.44 11.85 3.16
CA GLN A 281 -10.59 11.55 2.01
C GLN A 281 -9.69 12.74 1.64
N GLY A 282 -8.38 12.48 1.51
CA GLY A 282 -7.39 13.50 1.17
C GLY A 282 -7.07 14.47 2.32
N TYR A 283 -7.47 14.14 3.55
CA TYR A 283 -7.10 14.84 4.78
C TYR A 283 -7.22 16.37 4.72
N PRO A 284 -8.34 16.91 4.22
CA PRO A 284 -8.48 18.36 4.05
C PRO A 284 -8.49 19.08 5.40
N ILE A 285 -8.09 20.35 5.37
CA ILE A 285 -8.28 21.31 6.46
C ILE A 285 -9.48 22.23 6.17
N GLY A 286 -10.05 22.83 7.21
CA GLY A 286 -11.18 23.75 7.09
C GLY A 286 -12.48 23.07 6.64
N ASN A 287 -13.28 23.78 5.84
CA ASN A 287 -14.67 23.40 5.53
C ASN A 287 -14.81 22.28 4.48
N LYS A 288 -13.69 21.78 3.93
CA LYS A 288 -13.70 20.63 3.02
C LYS A 288 -13.76 19.29 3.76
N ARG A 289 -13.64 19.28 5.09
CA ARG A 289 -13.82 18.09 5.91
C ARG A 289 -15.27 17.58 5.82
N ALA A 290 -15.46 16.28 5.98
CA ALA A 290 -16.78 15.69 6.17
C ALA A 290 -17.37 16.13 7.52
N THR A 291 -18.68 16.32 7.58
CA THR A 291 -19.42 16.64 8.79
C THR A 291 -20.23 15.43 9.24
N LEU A 292 -20.03 15.02 10.50
CA LEU A 292 -20.89 14.07 11.21
C LEU A 292 -21.87 14.88 12.06
N ARG A 293 -23.13 14.96 11.61
CA ARG A 293 -24.15 15.85 12.20
C ARG A 293 -25.21 15.07 12.93
N LEU A 294 -25.53 15.41 14.17
CA LEU A 294 -26.68 14.86 14.86
C LEU A 294 -27.99 15.31 14.20
N ALA A 295 -28.90 14.35 13.99
CA ALA A 295 -30.21 14.58 13.39
C ALA A 295 -31.38 14.16 14.30
N ASP A 296 -31.09 13.57 15.47
CA ASP A 296 -32.09 13.15 16.45
C ASP A 296 -31.91 13.95 17.78
N PRO A 297 -32.96 14.60 18.30
CA PRO A 297 -32.88 15.36 19.56
C PRO A 297 -32.62 14.51 20.80
N LEU A 298 -32.81 13.19 20.73
CA LEU A 298 -32.57 12.24 21.82
C LEU A 298 -31.13 11.69 21.83
N VAL A 299 -30.32 12.01 20.81
CA VAL A 299 -28.93 11.60 20.70
C VAL A 299 -28.02 12.76 21.05
N THR A 300 -27.02 12.49 21.89
CA THR A 300 -26.00 13.49 22.25
C THR A 300 -24.56 13.08 22.01
N THR A 301 -24.33 11.82 21.64
CA THR A 301 -23.02 11.31 21.22
C THR A 301 -23.05 11.00 19.71
N ALA A 302 -22.15 11.61 18.95
CA ALA A 302 -21.97 11.35 17.52
C ALA A 302 -21.00 10.18 17.29
N VAL A 303 -19.92 10.13 18.06
CA VAL A 303 -18.87 9.10 17.95
C VAL A 303 -18.56 8.53 19.33
N ASN A 304 -18.54 7.21 19.44
CA ASN A 304 -18.13 6.49 20.65
C ASN A 304 -16.97 5.54 20.34
N MET A 305 -15.84 5.82 20.98
CA MET A 305 -14.61 5.04 20.90
C MET A 305 -14.06 4.69 22.28
N LEU A 306 -14.92 4.64 23.31
CA LEU A 306 -14.49 4.30 24.68
C LEU A 306 -13.84 2.91 24.73
N GLY A 307 -12.65 2.81 25.33
CA GLY A 307 -11.95 1.54 25.53
C GLY A 307 -11.43 0.89 24.24
N ARG A 308 -11.14 1.68 23.20
CA ARG A 308 -10.61 1.19 21.91
C ARG A 308 -9.18 1.65 21.70
N ASP A 309 -8.22 0.74 21.86
CA ASP A 309 -6.81 1.05 21.68
C ASP A 309 -6.52 1.49 20.25
N TYR A 310 -5.68 2.52 20.12
CA TYR A 310 -5.20 3.04 18.84
C TYR A 310 -6.29 3.46 17.85
N ALA A 311 -7.50 3.69 18.33
CA ALA A 311 -8.59 4.21 17.51
C ALA A 311 -8.33 5.66 17.09
N GLU A 312 -8.61 5.98 15.82
CA GLU A 312 -8.38 7.31 15.26
C GLU A 312 -9.67 7.94 14.73
N LEU A 313 -9.87 9.20 15.12
CA LEU A 313 -10.81 10.10 14.48
C LEU A 313 -10.02 11.29 13.92
N SER A 314 -10.02 11.50 12.61
CA SER A 314 -9.24 12.60 12.03
C SER A 314 -9.90 13.33 10.86
N HIS A 315 -9.63 14.63 10.74
CA HIS A 315 -10.07 15.49 9.62
C HIS A 315 -11.58 15.44 9.39
N VAL A 316 -12.39 15.46 10.45
CA VAL A 316 -13.86 15.52 10.38
C VAL A 316 -14.38 16.66 11.25
N MET A 317 -15.55 17.19 10.90
CA MET A 317 -16.31 18.13 11.73
C MET A 317 -17.40 17.38 12.48
N ILE A 318 -17.54 17.59 13.78
CA ILE A 318 -18.58 16.94 14.60
C ILE A 318 -19.63 17.97 15.00
N ASP A 319 -20.79 17.92 14.35
CA ASP A 319 -21.86 18.89 14.53
C ASP A 319 -22.97 18.33 15.44
N GLY A 320 -23.04 18.81 16.68
CA GLY A 320 -24.10 18.43 17.62
C GLY A 320 -25.49 18.95 17.27
N ASN A 321 -25.61 19.87 16.31
CA ASN A 321 -26.83 20.48 15.78
C ASN A 321 -27.83 20.98 16.84
N ARG A 322 -27.34 21.51 17.96
CA ARG A 322 -28.17 21.91 19.11
C ARG A 322 -29.08 23.12 18.88
N PRO A 323 -28.71 24.13 18.07
CA PRO A 323 -29.64 25.22 17.74
C PRO A 323 -30.93 24.72 17.08
N GLU A 324 -30.85 23.65 16.27
CA GLU A 324 -32.02 23.07 15.59
C GLU A 324 -32.72 22.00 16.44
N LEU A 325 -31.96 21.16 17.16
CA LEU A 325 -32.49 20.02 17.92
C LEU A 325 -32.94 20.37 19.35
N GLY A 326 -32.56 21.55 19.86
CA GLY A 326 -32.78 21.91 21.26
C GLY A 326 -31.85 21.17 22.23
N ARG A 327 -32.07 21.36 23.54
CA ARG A 327 -31.16 20.86 24.60
C ARG A 327 -31.22 19.34 24.86
N GLY A 328 -31.97 18.58 24.07
CA GLY A 328 -32.23 17.15 24.29
C GLY A 328 -33.14 16.92 25.50
N GLY A 329 -34.20 16.14 25.33
CA GLY A 329 -35.11 15.74 26.40
C GLY A 329 -34.50 14.67 27.31
N LEU A 330 -35.28 13.66 27.69
CA LEU A 330 -34.75 12.41 28.25
C LEU A 330 -33.81 11.77 27.22
N VAL A 331 -32.50 11.93 27.42
CA VAL A 331 -31.47 11.52 26.46
C VAL A 331 -31.38 9.99 26.42
N THR A 332 -31.57 9.38 25.26
CA THR A 332 -31.45 7.92 25.06
C THR A 332 -29.98 7.50 24.96
N TYR A 333 -29.13 8.35 24.38
CA TYR A 333 -27.68 8.12 24.23
C TYR A 333 -26.90 9.39 24.55
N GLY A 334 -26.23 9.47 25.70
CA GLY A 334 -25.52 10.70 26.02
C GLY A 334 -24.58 10.77 27.20
N LEU A 335 -23.30 11.01 26.88
CA LEU A 335 -22.25 11.41 27.83
C LEU A 335 -21.52 12.66 27.31
N ALA A 336 -20.99 12.60 26.08
CA ALA A 336 -20.34 13.70 25.38
C ALA A 336 -20.57 13.60 23.86
N LEU A 337 -20.33 14.68 23.11
CA LEU A 337 -20.47 14.69 21.64
C LEU A 337 -19.51 13.70 20.96
N ILE A 338 -18.29 13.60 21.47
CA ILE A 338 -17.34 12.52 21.19
C ILE A 338 -17.06 11.85 22.53
N HIS A 339 -17.29 10.54 22.62
CA HIS A 339 -17.08 9.77 23.83
C HIS A 339 -15.88 8.83 23.65
N ALA A 340 -14.80 9.09 24.39
CA ALA A 340 -13.50 8.43 24.21
C ALA A 340 -12.72 8.30 25.52
N GLY A 341 -11.58 7.59 25.50
CA GLY A 341 -10.76 7.30 26.68
C GLY A 341 -11.12 5.98 27.35
N GLY A 342 -11.17 5.97 28.69
CA GLY A 342 -11.31 4.75 29.50
C GLY A 342 -9.97 4.04 29.68
N GLU A 343 -9.96 2.71 29.61
CA GLU A 343 -8.76 1.87 29.67
C GLU A 343 -7.96 1.84 28.35
N ALA A 344 -8.32 2.69 27.38
CA ALA A 344 -7.71 2.69 26.06
C ALA A 344 -6.31 3.32 26.04
N ILE A 345 -5.40 2.78 25.23
CA ILE A 345 -4.10 3.39 24.93
C ILE A 345 -4.03 3.93 23.50
N GLY A 346 -3.28 5.00 23.29
CA GLY A 346 -2.88 5.44 21.95
C GLY A 346 -3.98 6.00 21.04
N GLN A 347 -5.12 6.43 21.57
CA GLN A 347 -6.18 7.06 20.76
C GLN A 347 -5.72 8.37 20.11
N VAL A 348 -6.13 8.59 18.86
CA VAL A 348 -5.68 9.73 18.06
C VAL A 348 -6.87 10.61 17.66
N PHE A 349 -6.75 11.90 17.95
CA PHE A 349 -7.65 12.96 17.49
C PHE A 349 -6.83 13.98 16.70
N ARG A 350 -7.15 14.21 15.43
CA ARG A 350 -6.37 15.11 14.57
C ARG A 350 -7.29 15.94 13.69
N ASN A 351 -7.14 17.26 13.70
CA ASN A 351 -7.91 18.17 12.84
C ASN A 351 -9.44 17.99 12.96
N ILE A 352 -9.93 17.92 14.20
CA ILE A 352 -11.35 17.83 14.56
C ILE A 352 -11.90 19.21 14.92
N ASP A 353 -13.06 19.56 14.36
CA ASP A 353 -13.78 20.82 14.64
C ASP A 353 -15.19 20.57 15.18
#